data_AF-A0A6P1MCV8-F1
#
_entry.id   AF-A0A6P1MCV8-F1
#
_cell.length_a   1.000
_cell.length_b   1.000
_cell.length_c   1.000
_cell.angle_alpha   90.00
_cell.angle_beta   90.00
_cell.angle_gamma   90.00
#
_symmetry.space_group_name_H-M   'P 1'
#
loop_
_entity.id
_entity.type
_entity.pdbx_description
1 polymer ?
#
loop_
_entity_poly.entity_id
_entity_poly.type
_entity_poly.pdbx_seq_one_letter_code
_entity_poly.pdbx_strand_id
1 'polypeptide(L)'
;MRFSKKSLFVLVIVVTTTVILTALIMQNQFDYPKNKFGIEESDRFCLTHLYNVNGVVGAEKTEFTPKEKRKIMNFLASLEYKEPLTTPTEKLYGVPVQLKVSKQDGSNIVFSFDTDIGVKEYDKDKNILSQKIYTTGKMQRRNIYKILGITPN
;
A
#
# COMPACT_ATOMS: atom_id res chain seq x y z
N MET A 1 -43.45 -28.55 -23.65
CA MET A 1 -43.08 -27.31 -24.37
C MET A 1 -41.80 -27.55 -25.16
N ARG A 2 -41.84 -27.57 -26.50
CA ARG A 2 -40.63 -27.62 -27.34
C ARG A 2 -40.17 -26.19 -27.61
N PHE A 3 -39.04 -25.79 -27.06
CA PHE A 3 -38.42 -24.51 -27.38
C PHE A 3 -38.00 -24.49 -28.85
N SER A 4 -38.39 -23.44 -29.58
CA SER A 4 -37.97 -23.30 -30.99
C SER A 4 -36.45 -23.08 -31.05
N LYS A 5 -35.81 -23.50 -32.15
CA LYS A 5 -34.35 -23.31 -32.35
C LYS A 5 -33.92 -21.85 -32.16
N LYS A 6 -34.78 -20.88 -32.50
CA LYS A 6 -34.54 -19.45 -32.28
C LYS A 6 -34.55 -19.08 -30.79
N SER A 7 -35.47 -19.64 -30.02
CA SER A 7 -35.53 -19.44 -28.56
C SER A 7 -34.33 -20.04 -27.85
N LEU A 8 -33.82 -21.18 -28.33
CA LEU A 8 -32.63 -21.82 -27.77
C LEU A 8 -31.37 -20.98 -28.04
N PHE A 9 -31.28 -20.40 -29.24
CA PHE A 9 -30.15 -19.55 -29.63
C PHE A 9 -30.09 -18.25 -28.81
N VAL A 10 -31.24 -17.61 -28.59
CA VAL A 10 -31.32 -16.41 -27.74
C VAL A 10 -30.95 -16.74 -26.29
N LEU A 11 -31.43 -17.88 -25.77
CA LEU A 11 -31.08 -18.33 -24.42
C LEU A 11 -29.57 -18.53 -24.26
N VAL A 12 -28.92 -19.17 -25.25
CA VAL A 12 -27.47 -19.39 -25.24
C VAL A 12 -26.71 -18.06 -25.21
N ILE A 13 -27.11 -17.07 -26.02
CA ILE A 13 -26.47 -15.75 -26.04
C ILE A 13 -26.66 -15.02 -24.70
N VAL A 14 -27.84 -15.07 -24.11
CA VAL A 14 -28.12 -14.41 -22.82
C VAL A 14 -27.32 -15.08 -21.69
N VAL A 15 -27.19 -16.41 -21.71
CA VAL A 15 -26.40 -17.14 -20.72
C VAL A 15 -24.90 -16.86 -20.89
N THR A 16 -24.38 -16.87 -22.13
CA THR A 16 -22.95 -16.59 -22.34
C THR A 16 -22.58 -15.15 -22.00
N THR A 17 -23.43 -14.18 -22.34
CA THR A 17 -23.19 -12.78 -22.00
C THR A 17 -23.25 -12.52 -20.49
N THR A 18 -24.20 -13.13 -19.77
CA THR A 18 -24.26 -13.00 -18.30
C THR A 18 -23.08 -13.68 -17.60
N VAL A 19 -22.62 -14.83 -18.10
CA VAL A 19 -21.41 -15.52 -17.59
C VAL A 19 -20.14 -14.71 -17.84
N ILE A 20 -19.98 -14.13 -19.04
CA ILE A 20 -18.83 -13.27 -19.35
C ILE A 20 -18.85 -12.01 -18.48
N LEU A 21 -20.01 -11.39 -18.32
CA LEU A 21 -20.17 -10.18 -17.51
C LEU A 21 -19.89 -10.46 -16.02
N THR A 22 -20.39 -11.57 -15.48
CA THR A 22 -20.09 -11.98 -14.10
C THR A 22 -18.62 -12.34 -13.91
N ALA A 23 -17.99 -13.01 -14.87
CA ALA A 23 -16.55 -13.28 -14.83
C ALA A 23 -15.70 -11.99 -14.85
N LEU A 24 -16.11 -10.99 -15.64
CA LEU A 24 -15.48 -9.65 -15.68
C LEU A 24 -15.67 -8.87 -14.36
N ILE A 25 -16.88 -8.92 -13.78
CA ILE A 25 -17.16 -8.31 -12.47
C ILE A 25 -16.32 -9.00 -11.38
N MET A 26 -16.22 -10.33 -11.40
CA MET A 26 -15.37 -11.09 -10.46
C MET A 26 -13.87 -10.83 -10.66
N GLN A 27 -13.41 -10.54 -11.89
CA GLN A 27 -12.03 -10.12 -12.14
C GLN A 27 -11.70 -8.76 -11.53
N ASN A 28 -12.65 -7.82 -11.51
CA ASN A 28 -12.50 -6.54 -10.80
C ASN A 28 -12.67 -6.65 -9.28
N GLN A 29 -13.10 -7.82 -8.79
CA GLN A 29 -13.41 -8.08 -7.40
C GLN A 29 -12.48 -9.16 -6.81
N PHE A 30 -11.24 -9.23 -7.29
CA PHE A 30 -10.19 -9.86 -6.50
C PHE A 30 -10.00 -9.02 -5.25
N ASP A 31 -10.61 -9.44 -4.14
CA ASP A 31 -10.39 -8.89 -2.82
C ASP A 31 -8.93 -9.19 -2.45
N TYR A 32 -8.02 -8.31 -2.87
CA TYR A 32 -6.65 -8.38 -2.47
C TYR A 32 -6.61 -8.22 -0.94
N PRO A 33 -5.85 -9.06 -0.22
CA PRO A 33 -5.81 -9.00 1.23
C PRO A 33 -5.40 -7.58 1.67
N LYS A 34 -6.30 -6.90 2.38
CA LYS A 34 -6.07 -5.54 2.88
C LYS A 34 -5.40 -5.61 4.23
N ASN A 35 -4.43 -4.74 4.48
CA ASN A 35 -3.93 -4.53 5.85
C ASN A 35 -4.84 -3.56 6.62
N LYS A 36 -4.54 -3.33 7.89
CA LYS A 36 -5.30 -2.41 8.76
C LYS A 36 -5.35 -0.93 8.31
N PHE A 37 -4.56 -0.54 7.31
CA PHE A 37 -4.57 0.79 6.68
C PHE A 37 -5.40 0.80 5.37
N GLY A 38 -6.07 -0.32 5.06
CA GLY A 38 -6.81 -0.50 3.81
C GLY A 38 -5.91 -0.45 2.58
N ILE A 39 -4.67 -0.93 2.70
CA ILE A 39 -3.71 -1.04 1.59
C ILE A 39 -3.84 -2.43 0.96
N GLU A 40 -3.86 -2.48 -0.36
CA GLU A 40 -3.91 -3.69 -1.18
C GLU A 40 -2.56 -3.98 -1.84
N GLU A 41 -2.31 -5.25 -2.22
CA GLU A 41 -1.08 -5.62 -2.95
C GLU A 41 -1.03 -4.97 -4.36
N SER A 42 -2.20 -4.64 -4.91
CA SER A 42 -2.38 -3.93 -6.18
C SER A 42 -1.93 -2.46 -6.10
N ASP A 43 -1.88 -1.86 -4.91
CA ASP A 43 -1.52 -0.45 -4.73
C ASP A 43 -0.08 -0.16 -5.18
N ARG A 44 0.18 1.10 -5.53
CA ARG A 44 1.51 1.54 -5.98
C ARG A 44 2.35 1.99 -4.78
N PHE A 45 3.44 1.27 -4.53
CA PHE A 45 4.41 1.55 -3.48
C PHE A 45 5.58 2.33 -4.08
N CYS A 46 5.95 3.44 -3.45
CA CYS A 46 7.11 4.24 -3.81
C CYS A 46 7.91 4.59 -2.54
N LEU A 47 9.19 4.24 -2.53
CA LEU A 47 10.13 4.64 -1.49
C LEU A 47 10.90 5.87 -1.97
N THR A 48 10.89 6.90 -1.14
CA THR A 48 11.56 8.18 -1.40
C THR A 48 12.35 8.60 -0.18
N HIS A 49 13.45 9.33 -0.40
CA HIS A 49 14.19 9.99 0.66
C HIS A 49 13.89 11.49 0.57
N LEU A 50 13.66 12.14 1.70
CA LEU A 50 13.32 13.57 1.68
C LEU A 50 14.54 14.48 1.49
N TYR A 51 15.75 14.05 1.89
CA TYR A 51 16.98 14.84 1.75
C TYR A 51 18.22 13.96 1.59
N ASN A 52 19.06 14.29 0.60
CA ASN A 52 20.41 13.74 0.42
C ASN A 52 21.35 14.44 1.41
N VAL A 53 21.45 13.94 2.64
CA VAL A 53 22.40 14.46 3.62
C VAL A 53 23.72 13.70 3.43
N ASN A 54 24.79 14.42 3.08
CA ASN A 54 26.16 13.90 2.92
C ASN A 54 26.43 12.93 1.75
N GLY A 55 25.72 13.06 0.62
CA GLY A 55 26.04 12.30 -0.60
C GLY A 55 25.61 10.83 -0.57
N VAL A 56 24.88 10.41 0.47
CA VAL A 56 24.23 9.11 0.51
C VAL A 56 22.97 9.21 -0.36
N VAL A 57 23.10 8.78 -1.62
CA VAL A 57 21.95 8.62 -2.52
C VAL A 57 21.00 7.61 -1.89
N GLY A 58 19.86 8.13 -1.45
CA GLY A 58 18.80 7.32 -0.89
C GLY A 58 18.28 6.29 -1.88
N ALA A 59 17.86 5.15 -1.38
CA ALA A 59 17.23 4.12 -2.19
C ALA A 59 15.86 4.64 -2.66
N GLU A 60 15.82 5.37 -3.78
CA GLU A 60 14.57 5.59 -4.50
C GLU A 60 14.16 4.28 -5.15
N LYS A 61 12.98 3.79 -4.77
CA LYS A 61 12.44 2.55 -5.32
C LYS A 61 10.98 2.73 -5.66
N THR A 62 10.70 2.79 -6.95
CA THR A 62 9.35 2.94 -7.51
C THR A 62 8.71 1.61 -7.88
N GLU A 63 9.49 0.52 -7.91
CA GLU A 63 9.06 -0.81 -8.33
C GLU A 63 9.41 -1.86 -7.26
N PHE A 64 8.39 -2.29 -6.51
CA PHE A 64 8.50 -3.38 -5.55
C PHE A 64 7.95 -4.66 -6.16
N THR A 65 8.68 -5.76 -5.98
CA THR A 65 8.18 -7.09 -6.35
C THR A 65 6.97 -7.47 -5.49
N PRO A 66 6.06 -8.35 -5.95
CA PRO A 66 4.94 -8.84 -5.14
C PRO A 66 5.36 -9.37 -3.76
N LYS A 67 6.49 -10.10 -3.72
CA LYS A 67 7.06 -10.62 -2.46
C LYS A 67 7.50 -9.51 -1.51
N GLU A 68 8.06 -8.43 -2.03
CA GLU A 68 8.45 -7.27 -1.21
C GLU A 68 7.22 -6.51 -0.71
N LYS A 69 6.24 -6.27 -1.58
CA LYS A 69 4.97 -5.64 -1.18
C LYS A 69 4.31 -6.37 -0.03
N ARG A 70 4.19 -7.71 -0.10
CA ARG A 70 3.62 -8.52 1.01
C ARG A 70 4.40 -8.35 2.31
N LYS A 71 5.73 -8.35 2.25
CA LYS A 71 6.56 -8.12 3.44
C LYS A 71 6.33 -6.74 4.04
N ILE A 72 6.24 -5.70 3.21
CA ILE A 72 5.93 -4.34 3.64
C ILE A 72 4.53 -4.30 4.28
N MET A 73 3.52 -4.87 3.63
CA MET A 73 2.15 -4.91 4.13
C MET A 73 2.05 -5.62 5.49
N ASN A 74 2.72 -6.76 5.65
CA ASN A 74 2.77 -7.49 6.93
C ASN A 74 3.46 -6.68 8.03
N PHE A 75 4.55 -6.00 7.70
CA PHE A 75 5.21 -5.09 8.63
C PHE A 75 4.27 -3.96 9.06
N LEU A 76 3.62 -3.29 8.11
CA LEU A 76 2.66 -2.22 8.40
C LEU A 76 1.51 -2.73 9.29
N ALA A 77 0.98 -3.92 9.00
CA ALA A 77 -0.06 -4.55 9.82
C ALA A 77 0.39 -4.76 11.27
N SER A 78 1.67 -5.10 11.49
CA SER A 78 2.25 -5.36 12.82
C SER A 78 2.51 -4.13 13.69
N LEU A 79 2.34 -2.92 13.15
CA LEU A 79 2.56 -1.70 13.91
C LEU A 79 1.55 -1.61 15.07
N GLU A 80 1.94 -1.02 16.19
CA GLU A 80 1.03 -0.76 17.31
C GLU A 80 0.75 0.74 17.38
N TYR A 81 -0.50 1.10 17.64
CA TYR A 81 -0.89 2.51 17.73
C TYR A 81 -0.27 3.12 18.99
N LYS A 82 0.24 4.35 18.87
CA LYS A 82 0.71 5.16 19.98
C LYS A 82 -0.06 6.47 19.98
N GLU A 83 -0.50 6.92 21.15
CA GLU A 83 -1.03 8.28 21.26
C GLU A 83 0.02 9.28 20.76
N PRO A 84 -0.39 10.28 19.95
CA PRO A 84 0.54 11.22 19.36
C PRO A 84 1.21 12.04 20.47
N LEU A 85 2.50 11.86 20.68
CA LEU A 85 3.29 12.87 21.37
C LEU A 85 3.37 14.09 20.46
N THR A 86 3.11 15.26 21.04
CA THR A 86 3.26 16.55 20.37
C THR A 86 4.67 16.68 19.82
N THR A 87 4.74 16.85 18.49
CA THR A 87 5.92 17.05 17.63
C THR A 87 6.92 15.90 17.53
N PRO A 88 7.23 15.42 16.30
CA PRO A 88 8.32 14.48 16.10
C PRO A 88 9.66 15.23 16.10
N THR A 89 10.51 14.96 17.09
CA THR A 89 11.94 15.29 17.06
C THR A 89 12.73 14.01 17.20
N GLU A 90 12.98 13.32 16.08
CA GLU A 90 14.27 12.68 15.78
C GLU A 90 14.26 12.01 14.41
N LYS A 91 15.34 12.24 13.65
CA LYS A 91 15.57 11.70 12.30
C LYS A 91 16.20 10.31 12.39
N LEU A 92 15.83 9.39 11.51
CA LEU A 92 16.66 8.20 11.27
C LEU A 92 17.97 8.56 10.59
N TYR A 93 19.09 8.45 11.31
CA TYR A 93 20.44 8.68 10.74
C TYR A 93 20.59 10.04 10.02
N GLY A 94 19.77 11.03 10.39
CA GLY A 94 19.71 12.33 9.72
C GLY A 94 18.96 12.38 8.38
N VAL A 95 18.48 11.24 7.84
CA VAL A 95 17.85 11.14 6.51
C VAL A 95 16.40 10.66 6.65
N PRO A 96 15.41 11.51 6.30
CA PRO A 96 14.02 11.09 6.41
C PRO A 96 13.67 10.13 5.27
N VAL A 97 13.18 8.95 5.60
CA VAL A 97 12.73 7.93 4.65
C VAL A 97 11.21 7.90 4.62
N GLN A 98 10.63 7.89 3.43
CA GLN A 98 9.19 7.83 3.24
C GLN A 98 8.78 6.71 2.29
N LEU A 99 7.83 5.89 2.73
CA LEU A 99 7.06 5.02 1.84
C LEU A 99 5.73 5.69 1.54
N LYS A 100 5.49 5.98 0.26
CA LYS A 100 4.22 6.44 -0.25
C LYS A 100 3.47 5.26 -0.88
N VAL A 101 2.23 5.07 -0.47
CA VAL A 101 1.30 4.11 -1.06
C VAL A 101 0.18 4.90 -1.73
N SER A 102 0.06 4.79 -3.05
CA SER A 102 -1.03 5.42 -3.82
C SER A 102 -2.10 4.37 -4.10
N LYS A 103 -3.32 4.64 -3.63
CA LYS A 103 -4.48 3.77 -3.80
C LYS A 103 -5.12 3.99 -5.17
N GLN A 104 -5.92 3.02 -5.60
CA GLN A 104 -6.62 3.08 -6.89
C GLN A 104 -7.60 4.25 -7.02
N ASP A 105 -8.19 4.69 -5.90
CA ASP A 105 -9.11 5.84 -5.83
C ASP A 105 -8.40 7.21 -5.90
N GLY A 106 -7.08 7.22 -6.01
CA GLY A 106 -6.25 8.43 -6.07
C GLY A 106 -5.85 8.98 -4.70
N SER A 107 -6.39 8.45 -3.60
CA SER A 107 -5.90 8.75 -2.26
C SER A 107 -4.50 8.18 -2.05
N ASN A 108 -3.78 8.70 -1.06
CA ASN A 108 -2.46 8.18 -0.74
C ASN A 108 -2.15 8.18 0.76
N ILE A 109 -1.30 7.24 1.16
CA ILE A 109 -0.81 7.11 2.53
C ILE A 109 0.69 7.28 2.50
N VAL A 110 1.21 8.14 3.38
CA VAL A 110 2.65 8.38 3.54
C VAL A 110 3.08 7.88 4.91
N PHE A 111 4.00 6.91 4.91
CA PHE A 111 4.68 6.39 6.07
C PHE A 111 6.05 7.05 6.16
N SER A 112 6.26 7.91 7.15
CA SER A 112 7.56 8.47 7.49
C SER A 112 8.21 7.57 8.53
N PHE A 113 9.34 6.96 8.17
CA PHE A 113 10.09 6.12 9.08
C PHE A 113 11.03 7.01 9.88
N ASP A 114 10.90 6.95 11.21
CA ASP A 114 11.81 7.55 12.19
C ASP A 114 12.00 6.56 13.37
N THR A 115 12.20 7.04 14.60
CA THR A 115 12.13 6.20 15.81
C THR A 115 10.74 5.61 15.99
N ASP A 116 9.71 6.42 15.79
CA ASP A 116 8.33 5.98 15.60
C ASP A 116 7.96 6.17 14.11
N ILE A 117 6.83 5.61 13.67
CA ILE A 117 6.37 5.74 12.29
C ILE A 117 5.22 6.73 12.23
N GLY A 118 5.45 7.86 11.56
CA GLY A 118 4.40 8.81 11.24
C GLY A 118 3.59 8.33 10.04
N VAL A 119 2.27 8.31 10.16
CA VAL A 119 1.36 7.95 9.08
C VAL A 119 0.47 9.14 8.79
N LYS A 120 0.50 9.60 7.54
CA LYS A 120 -0.41 10.64 7.03
C LYS A 120 -1.23 10.06 5.90
N GLU A 121 -2.55 10.21 6.00
CA GLU A 121 -3.48 9.84 4.93
C GLU A 121 -3.92 11.12 4.22
N TYR A 122 -3.92 11.07 2.90
CA TYR A 122 -4.31 12.16 2.04
C TYR A 122 -5.46 11.73 1.15
N ASP A 123 -6.41 12.62 0.92
CA ASP A 123 -7.39 12.44 -0.15
C ASP A 123 -6.74 12.61 -1.54
N LYS A 124 -7.55 12.44 -2.59
CA LYS A 124 -7.13 12.63 -3.99
C LYS A 124 -6.66 14.05 -4.31
N ASP A 125 -7.11 15.04 -3.53
CA ASP A 125 -6.81 16.46 -3.69
C ASP A 125 -5.60 16.89 -2.83
N LYS A 126 -4.94 15.92 -2.18
CA LYS A 126 -3.79 16.08 -1.29
C LYS A 126 -4.10 16.80 0.03
N ASN A 127 -5.36 16.86 0.45
CA ASN A 127 -5.71 17.31 1.80
C ASN A 127 -5.43 16.19 2.79
N ILE A 128 -4.95 16.55 3.99
CA ILE A 128 -4.69 15.59 5.05
C ILE A 128 -6.03 15.14 5.65
N LEU A 129 -6.33 13.85 5.54
CA LEU A 129 -7.49 13.21 6.17
C LEU A 129 -7.19 12.77 7.59
N SER A 130 -5.98 12.25 7.83
CA SER A 130 -5.57 11.80 9.16
C SER A 130 -4.06 11.86 9.35
N GLN A 131 -3.62 12.01 10.60
CA GLN A 131 -2.22 11.95 10.99
C GLN A 131 -2.09 11.21 12.32
N LYS A 132 -1.32 10.11 12.31
CA LYS A 132 -1.13 9.22 13.47
C LYS A 132 0.34 8.82 13.62
N ILE A 133 0.71 8.37 14.81
CA ILE A 133 2.05 7.86 15.12
C ILE A 133 1.91 6.40 15.58
N TYR A 134 2.83 5.55 15.15
CA TYR A 134 2.87 4.14 15.49
C TYR A 134 4.24 3.75 16.03
N THR A 135 4.27 2.92 17.06
CA THR A 135 5.53 2.37 17.58
C THR A 135 6.11 1.33 16.62
N THR A 136 7.43 1.24 16.62
CA THR A 136 8.15 0.15 15.95
C THR A 136 9.28 -0.38 16.81
N GLY A 137 9.30 -1.70 17.03
CA GLY A 137 10.37 -2.38 17.75
C GLY A 137 11.67 -2.40 16.95
N LYS A 138 12.82 -2.51 17.64
CA LYS A 138 14.16 -2.53 17.01
C LYS A 138 14.31 -3.59 15.92
N MET A 139 13.70 -4.77 16.12
CA MET A 139 13.76 -5.87 15.16
C MET A 139 12.86 -5.62 13.93
N GLN A 140 11.65 -5.12 14.14
CA GLN A 140 10.73 -4.73 13.06
C GLN A 140 11.36 -3.63 12.19
N ARG A 141 12.02 -2.67 12.83
CA ARG A 141 12.75 -1.57 12.19
C ARG A 141 13.91 -2.06 11.31
N ARG A 142 14.74 -2.97 11.82
CA ARG A 142 15.82 -3.61 11.02
C ARG A 142 15.26 -4.38 9.82
N ASN A 143 14.15 -5.09 10.02
CA ASN A 143 13.53 -5.86 8.94
C ASN A 143 13.02 -4.95 7.81
N ILE A 144 12.35 -3.83 8.15
CA ILE A 144 11.86 -2.92 7.13
C ILE A 144 13.02 -2.22 6.41
N TYR A 145 14.10 -1.82 7.08
CA TYR A 145 15.29 -1.29 6.39
C TYR A 145 15.88 -2.27 5.40
N LYS A 146 16.00 -3.55 5.79
CA LYS A 146 16.46 -4.59 4.87
C LYS A 146 15.52 -4.76 3.66
N ILE A 147 14.20 -4.70 3.86
CA ILE A 147 13.21 -4.78 2.78
C ILE A 147 13.30 -3.56 1.86
N LEU A 148 13.53 -2.38 2.44
CA LEU A 148 13.64 -1.11 1.73
C LEU A 148 15.04 -0.89 1.12
N GLY A 149 15.97 -1.84 1.26
CA GLY A 149 17.34 -1.72 0.73
C GLY A 149 18.21 -0.71 1.48
N ILE A 150 17.80 -0.29 2.68
CA ILE A 150 18.52 0.64 3.53
C ILE A 150 19.55 -0.18 4.32
N THR A 151 20.82 0.00 3.98
CA THR A 151 21.92 -0.74 4.62
C THR A 151 22.40 0.04 5.84
N PRO A 152 22.35 -0.52 7.05
CA PRO A 152 22.97 0.10 8.22
C PRO A 152 24.49 0.00 8.11
N ASN A 153 25.21 1.11 8.32
CA ASN A 153 26.64 1.06 8.64
C ASN A 153 26.85 0.46 10.03
#